data_AF-A0A830GMP1-F1
#
_entry.id   AF-A0A830GMP1-F1
#
_cell.length_a   1.000
_cell.length_b   1.000
_cell.length_c   1.000
_cell.angle_alpha   90.00
_cell.angle_beta   90.00
_cell.angle_gamma   90.00
#
_symmetry.space_group_name_H-M   'P 1'
#
loop_
_entity.id
_entity.type
_entity.pdbx_description
1 polymer ?
#
loop_
_entity_poly.entity_id
_entity_poly.type
_entity_poly.pdbx_seq_one_letter_code
_entity_poly.pdbx_strand_id
1 'polypeptide(L)'
;MFQTVTLGLFTLDTLLVGGVTLAVAVLGKALGVVLGATVTDVSRAETVCLAIGLNARGAMEFVVAALGLVIGIFTPTIYAVIVLVAIVTSVMTPPLLRRALAHLPDDVPS
;
A
#
# COMPACT_ATOMS: atom_id res chain seq x y z
N MET A 1 -10.43 -20.07 -18.59
CA MET A 1 -10.81 -19.12 -17.51
C MET A 1 -9.61 -18.62 -16.72
N PHE A 2 -8.78 -19.50 -16.13
CA PHE A 2 -7.54 -19.09 -15.43
C PHE A 2 -6.48 -18.43 -16.36
N GLN A 3 -6.31 -18.90 -17.60
CA GLN A 3 -5.37 -18.28 -18.57
C GLN A 3 -5.78 -16.86 -19.00
N THR A 4 -7.07 -16.57 -19.10
CA THR A 4 -7.58 -15.24 -19.51
C THR A 4 -7.35 -14.19 -18.43
N VAL A 5 -7.43 -14.61 -17.16
CA VAL A 5 -7.12 -13.81 -15.97
C VAL A 5 -5.63 -13.42 -15.97
N THR A 6 -4.74 -14.38 -16.21
CA THR A 6 -3.30 -14.14 -16.24
C THR A 6 -2.89 -13.25 -17.41
N LEU A 7 -3.49 -13.40 -18.59
CA LEU A 7 -3.20 -12.52 -19.73
C LEU A 7 -3.74 -11.10 -19.53
N GLY A 8 -4.90 -10.95 -18.90
CA GLY A 8 -5.48 -9.64 -18.57
C GLY A 8 -4.64 -8.82 -17.59
N LEU A 9 -3.93 -9.49 -16.68
CA LEU A 9 -2.97 -8.89 -15.75
C LEU A 9 -1.77 -8.19 -16.44
N PHE A 10 -1.37 -8.69 -17.61
CA PHE A 10 -0.23 -8.16 -18.39
C PHE A 10 -0.66 -7.16 -19.48
N THR A 11 -1.92 -6.74 -19.49
CA THR A 11 -2.38 -5.70 -20.40
C THR A 11 -1.82 -4.35 -19.95
N LEU A 12 -1.21 -3.60 -20.86
CA LEU A 12 -0.54 -2.33 -20.55
C LEU A 12 -1.48 -1.34 -19.85
N ASP A 13 -2.75 -1.31 -20.24
CA ASP A 13 -3.79 -0.45 -19.66
C ASP A 13 -4.07 -0.80 -18.19
N THR A 14 -4.14 -2.09 -17.85
CA THR A 14 -4.37 -2.54 -16.48
C THR A 14 -3.16 -2.23 -15.59
N LEU A 15 -1.95 -2.38 -16.13
CA LEU A 15 -0.71 -2.06 -15.43
C LEU A 15 -0.58 -0.55 -15.19
N LEU A 16 -0.94 0.28 -16.19
CA LEU A 16 -0.93 1.73 -16.08
C LEU A 16 -1.94 2.23 -15.06
N VAL A 17 -3.19 1.77 -15.12
CA VAL A 17 -4.24 2.19 -14.17
C VAL A 17 -3.90 1.72 -12.74
N GLY A 18 -3.44 0.48 -12.58
CA GLY A 18 -3.00 -0.05 -11.29
C GLY A 18 -1.80 0.72 -10.74
N GLY A 19 -0.80 1.00 -11.57
CA GLY A 19 0.40 1.76 -11.21
C GLY A 19 0.09 3.20 -10.82
N VAL A 20 -0.76 3.91 -11.58
CA VAL A 20 -1.18 5.29 -11.27
C VAL A 20 -1.98 5.32 -9.97
N THR A 21 -2.91 4.38 -9.79
CA THR A 21 -3.72 4.33 -8.57
C THR A 21 -2.87 4.04 -7.34
N LEU A 22 -1.90 3.12 -7.46
CA LEU A 22 -0.92 2.84 -6.41
C LEU A 22 -0.08 4.09 -6.09
N ALA A 23 0.42 4.78 -7.12
CA ALA A 23 1.22 5.99 -6.95
C ALA A 23 0.42 7.09 -6.24
N VAL A 24 -0.82 7.36 -6.66
CA VAL A 24 -1.70 8.35 -6.02
C VAL A 24 -2.00 7.95 -4.57
N ALA A 25 -2.25 6.67 -4.29
CA ALA A 25 -2.51 6.19 -2.94
C ALA A 25 -1.30 6.36 -2.01
N VAL A 26 -0.10 5.98 -2.49
CA VAL A 26 1.16 6.13 -1.74
C VAL A 26 1.50 7.59 -1.51
N LEU A 27 1.43 8.42 -2.57
CA LEU A 27 1.73 9.85 -2.48
C LEU A 27 0.73 10.59 -1.60
N GLY A 28 -0.58 10.30 -1.72
CA GLY A 28 -1.61 10.94 -0.89
C GLY A 28 -1.41 10.66 0.59
N LYS A 29 -1.05 9.42 0.97
CA LYS A 29 -0.74 9.08 2.36
C LYS A 29 0.57 9.69 2.84
N ALA A 30 1.63 9.63 2.03
CA ALA A 30 2.91 10.23 2.37
C ALA A 30 2.77 11.75 2.56
N LEU A 31 2.05 12.43 1.67
CA LEU A 31 1.71 13.85 1.80
C LEU A 31 0.89 14.12 3.06
N GLY A 32 -0.10 13.28 3.37
CA GLY A 32 -0.86 13.39 4.62
C GLY A 32 0.02 13.31 5.87
N VAL A 33 1.02 12.43 5.88
CA VAL A 33 1.99 12.32 6.99
C VAL A 33 2.91 13.53 7.04
N VAL A 34 3.41 14.01 5.89
CA VAL A 34 4.28 15.19 5.83
C VAL A 34 3.54 16.45 6.29
N LEU A 35 2.29 16.63 5.86
CA LEU A 35 1.46 17.74 6.31
C LEU A 35 1.11 17.61 7.80
N GLY A 36 0.80 16.40 8.28
CA GLY A 36 0.60 16.14 9.70
C GLY A 36 1.84 16.44 10.55
N ALA A 37 3.03 16.10 10.05
CA ALA A 37 4.31 16.38 10.69
C ALA A 37 4.63 17.88 10.77
N THR A 38 3.98 18.75 9.97
CA THR A 38 4.15 20.21 10.14
C THR A 38 3.41 20.78 11.35
N VAL A 39 2.43 20.05 11.88
CA VAL A 39 1.63 20.47 13.05
C VAL A 39 1.96 19.65 14.32
N THR A 40 2.88 18.70 14.22
CA THR A 40 3.36 17.88 15.34
C THR A 40 4.89 17.97 15.45
N ASP A 41 5.43 17.77 16.64
CA ASP A 41 6.87 17.88 16.89
C ASP A 41 7.59 16.54 16.61
N VAL A 42 7.37 16.00 15.40
CA VAL A 42 7.98 14.73 14.95
C VAL A 42 9.17 14.99 14.05
N SER A 43 10.25 14.25 14.27
CA SER A 43 11.46 14.35 13.47
C SER A 43 11.24 13.87 12.02
N ARG A 44 12.14 14.25 11.11
CA ARG A 44 12.10 13.77 9.72
C ARG A 44 12.17 12.25 9.62
N ALA A 45 12.92 11.61 10.50
CA ALA A 45 13.08 10.16 10.49
C ALA A 45 11.80 9.45 10.98
N GLU A 46 11.10 10.01 11.98
CA GLU A 46 9.79 9.52 12.43
C GLU A 46 8.72 9.74 11.36
N THR A 47 8.74 10.88 10.68
CA THR A 47 7.85 11.19 9.55
C THR A 47 7.97 10.12 8.44
N VAL A 48 9.20 9.70 8.12
CA VAL A 48 9.45 8.63 7.14
C VAL A 48 8.94 7.27 7.65
N CYS A 49 9.16 6.95 8.93
CA CYS A 49 8.62 5.72 9.54
C CYS A 49 7.09 5.68 9.52
N LEU A 50 6.44 6.80 9.85
CA LEU A 50 4.98 6.96 9.80
C LEU A 50 4.45 6.79 8.38
N ALA A 51 5.10 7.40 7.39
CA ALA A 51 4.73 7.27 5.98
C ALA A 51 4.85 5.82 5.48
N ILE A 52 5.91 5.11 5.87
CA ILE A 52 6.10 3.69 5.55
C ILE A 52 5.06 2.82 6.28
N GLY A 53 4.79 3.09 7.55
CA GLY A 53 3.83 2.35 8.37
C GLY A 53 2.40 2.44 7.86
N LEU A 54 1.95 3.62 7.40
CA LEU A 54 0.61 3.80 6.83
C LEU A 54 0.37 3.05 5.51
N ASN A 55 1.43 2.53 4.87
CA ASN A 55 1.31 1.68 3.69
C ASN A 55 1.05 0.20 4.01
N ALA A 56 1.06 -0.23 5.28
CA ALA A 56 0.60 -1.56 5.68
C ALA A 56 -0.93 -1.70 5.56
N ARG A 57 -1.46 -1.85 4.33
CA ARG A 57 -2.92 -1.91 4.06
C ARG A 57 -3.39 -3.26 3.51
N GLY A 58 -2.67 -4.35 3.80
CA GLY A 58 -3.00 -5.68 3.26
C GLY A 58 -4.43 -6.17 3.59
N ALA A 59 -4.86 -6.04 4.84
CA ALA A 59 -6.15 -6.59 5.28
C ALA A 59 -7.37 -5.84 4.69
N MET A 60 -7.36 -4.51 4.69
CA MET A 60 -8.48 -3.71 4.18
C MET A 60 -8.64 -3.88 2.65
N GLU A 61 -7.54 -3.93 1.92
CA GLU A 61 -7.58 -4.15 0.46
C GLU A 61 -8.12 -5.54 0.10
N PHE A 62 -7.74 -6.57 0.87
CA PHE A 62 -8.28 -7.91 0.71
C PHE A 62 -9.80 -7.96 0.95
N VAL A 63 -10.29 -7.26 1.99
CA VAL A 63 -11.72 -7.16 2.31
C VAL A 63 -12.49 -6.45 1.20
N VAL A 64 -11.99 -5.31 0.71
CA VAL A 64 -12.63 -4.57 -0.39
C VAL A 64 -12.65 -5.38 -1.68
N ALA A 65 -11.56 -6.09 -1.99
CA ALA A 65 -11.49 -6.97 -3.15
C ALA A 65 -12.54 -8.11 -3.06
N ALA A 66 -12.62 -8.77 -1.90
CA ALA A 66 -13.58 -9.84 -1.67
C ALA A 66 -15.03 -9.33 -1.78
N LEU A 67 -15.32 -8.17 -1.18
CA LEU A 67 -16.64 -7.55 -1.24
C LEU A 67 -17.01 -7.19 -2.68
N GLY A 68 -16.10 -6.55 -3.42
CA GLY A 68 -16.28 -6.17 -4.82
C GLY A 68 -16.52 -7.36 -5.75
N LEU A 69 -15.91 -8.51 -5.47
CA LEU A 69 -16.16 -9.76 -6.18
C LEU A 69 -17.56 -10.32 -5.89
N VAL A 70 -17.98 -10.31 -4.62
CA VAL A 70 -19.29 -10.84 -4.19
C VAL A 70 -20.45 -10.01 -4.73
N ILE A 71 -20.31 -8.67 -4.78
CA ILE A 71 -21.33 -7.77 -5.34
C ILE A 71 -21.27 -7.66 -6.87
N GLY A 72 -20.37 -8.42 -7.52
CA GLY A 72 -20.26 -8.50 -8.98
C GLY A 72 -19.59 -7.30 -9.65
N ILE A 73 -19.01 -6.36 -8.89
CA ILE A 73 -18.28 -5.21 -9.43
C ILE A 73 -16.91 -5.63 -9.97
N PHE A 74 -16.26 -6.60 -9.32
CA PHE A 74 -14.95 -7.11 -9.73
C PHE A 74 -15.06 -8.47 -10.39
N THR A 75 -14.28 -8.67 -11.44
CA THR A 75 -14.05 -9.99 -12.02
C THR A 75 -13.04 -10.76 -11.16
N PRO A 76 -12.99 -12.10 -11.25
CA PRO A 76 -11.98 -12.91 -10.57
C PRO A 76 -10.54 -12.46 -10.86
N THR A 77 -10.30 -11.90 -12.07
CA THR A 77 -9.03 -11.30 -12.46
C THR A 77 -8.67 -10.11 -11.58
N ILE A 78 -9.56 -9.14 -11.48
CA ILE A 78 -9.33 -7.90 -10.72
C ILE A 78 -9.15 -8.22 -9.24
N TYR A 79 -9.95 -9.15 -8.71
CA TYR A 79 -9.79 -9.65 -7.36
C TYR A 79 -8.37 -10.19 -7.11
N ALA A 80 -7.87 -11.07 -7.97
CA ALA A 80 -6.52 -11.64 -7.83
C ALA A 80 -5.42 -10.56 -7.90
N VAL A 81 -5.59 -9.55 -8.76
CA VAL A 81 -4.63 -8.41 -8.86
C VAL A 81 -4.57 -7.64 -7.55
N ILE A 82 -5.73 -7.24 -7.00
CA ILE A 82 -5.80 -6.44 -5.77
C ILE A 82 -5.23 -7.24 -4.60
N VAL A 83 -5.57 -8.52 -4.50
CA VAL A 83 -5.03 -9.42 -3.48
C VAL A 83 -3.50 -9.53 -3.58
N LEU A 84 -2.95 -9.67 -4.79
CA LEU A 84 -1.51 -9.74 -4.99
C LEU A 84 -0.82 -8.45 -4.53
N VAL A 85 -1.34 -7.28 -4.91
CA VAL A 85 -0.81 -5.98 -4.48
C VAL A 85 -0.87 -5.84 -2.96
N ALA A 86 -1.98 -6.23 -2.34
CA ALA A 86 -2.17 -6.19 -0.90
C ALA A 86 -1.15 -7.06 -0.16
N ILE A 87 -0.89 -8.28 -0.65
CA ILE A 87 0.11 -9.18 -0.06
C ILE A 87 1.52 -8.63 -0.23
N VAL A 88 1.88 -8.21 -1.45
CA VAL A 88 3.23 -7.72 -1.75
C VAL A 88 3.56 -6.48 -0.93
N THR A 89 2.67 -5.48 -0.91
CA THR A 89 2.87 -4.25 -0.13
C THR A 89 2.94 -4.55 1.37
N SER A 90 2.07 -5.44 1.87
CA SER A 90 2.06 -5.82 3.29
C SER A 90 3.30 -6.60 3.71
N VAL A 91 3.90 -7.40 2.83
CA VAL A 91 5.17 -8.10 3.08
C VAL A 91 6.37 -7.16 2.94
N MET A 92 6.28 -6.13 2.10
CA MET A 92 7.33 -5.11 1.94
C MET A 92 7.42 -4.16 3.12
N THR A 93 6.31 -3.86 3.81
CA THR A 93 6.31 -2.88 4.91
C THR A 93 7.21 -3.26 6.11
N PRO A 94 7.16 -4.49 6.68
CA PRO A 94 8.00 -4.86 7.82
C PRO A 94 9.52 -4.68 7.62
N PRO A 95 10.14 -5.12 6.50
CA PRO A 95 11.58 -4.91 6.30
C PRO A 95 11.94 -3.45 6.04
N LEU A 96 11.09 -2.68 5.35
CA LEU A 96 11.30 -1.25 5.11
C LEU A 96 11.19 -0.45 6.41
N LEU A 97 10.19 -0.77 7.23
CA LEU A 97 9.99 -0.14 8.53
C LEU A 97 11.15 -0.48 9.47
N ARG A 98 11.60 -1.75 9.51
CA ARG A 98 12.77 -2.14 10.31
C ARG A 98 14.05 -1.38 9.92
N ARG A 99 14.25 -1.09 8.62
CA ARG A 99 15.38 -0.26 8.17
C ARG A 99 15.21 1.22 8.54
N ALA A 100 13.99 1.75 8.44
CA ALA A 100 13.72 3.14 8.79
C ALA A 100 13.86 3.38 10.31
N LEU A 101 13.35 2.45 11.13
CA LEU A 101 13.49 2.47 12.59
C LEU A 101 14.96 2.36 13.04
N ALA A 102 15.80 1.62 12.32
CA ALA A 102 17.23 1.51 12.64
C ALA A 102 18.02 2.83 12.48
N HIS A 103 17.41 3.86 11.87
CA HIS A 103 18.00 5.20 11.73
C HIS A 103 17.35 6.24 12.66
N LEU A 104 16.45 5.83 13.55
CA LEU A 104 15.90 6.69 14.59
C LEU A 104 16.89 6.78 15.77
N PRO A 105 17.12 7.98 16.34
CA PRO A 105 17.82 8.11 17.61
C PRO A 105 17.02 7.44 18.75
N ASP A 106 17.72 6.95 19.79
CA ASP A 106 17.15 6.15 20.89
C ASP A 106 16.26 6.96 21.87
N ASP A 107 15.81 8.15 21.50
CA ASP A 107 15.13 9.12 22.37
C ASP A 107 13.60 9.00 22.40
N VAL A 108 13.03 7.90 21.88
CA VAL A 108 11.61 7.58 22.06
C VAL A 108 11.38 7.09 23.49
N PRO A 109 10.63 7.81 24.35
CA PRO A 109 10.39 7.38 25.73
C PRO A 109 9.64 6.04 25.74
N SER A 110 10.21 5.06 26.46
CA SER A 110 9.68 3.71 26.70
C SER A 110 8.39 3.72 27.51
#